data_AF-A0A5H2YC10-F1
#
_entry.id   AF-A0A5H2YC10-F1
#
_cell.length_a   1.000
_cell.length_b   1.000
_cell.length_c   1.000
_cell.angle_alpha   90.00
_cell.angle_beta   90.00
_cell.angle_gamma   90.00
#
_symmetry.space_group_name_H-M   'P 1'
#
loop_
_entity.id
_entity.type
_entity.pdbx_description
1 polymer ?
#
loop_
_entity_poly.entity_id
_entity_poly.type
_entity_poly.pdbx_seq_one_letter_code
_entity_poly.pdbx_strand_id
1 'polypeptide(L)'
;MSRDSGVTFDHVRRACYEILSRGERPSRPTVQELLATDRYIGRKGGNELVQNLINDFWTSMSKTLQVPERTVDGVPAAFVPVIDKALGDMVAVARQIAAEEMADRAAALDARAREIESSIQEARDSALAADQLRVRAEGELSAVQSRASELKASLNEAERKLAEESGKVAAHQKTIEGKDAELQRQFASLEAANRTLEQATEQHRQETHRLMQQLDNERLASRKETQRLTDQLDKSREETAAVREDLAVLREEVGRLRAENVAGTAARKVQEDALTEAKVRLDDAMTRLQAAQQEATTMRVRYETADQHRQEAVSRSTSQAEELGELRQAVEQLQADLTLARKPRPKEEKGS
;
A
#
# COMPACT_ATOMS: atom_id res chain seq x y z
N MET A 1 161.79 55.05 -22.26
CA MET A 1 160.44 55.56 -22.59
C MET A 1 159.61 55.57 -21.32
N SER A 2 159.49 56.73 -20.68
CA SER A 2 158.83 56.91 -19.39
C SER A 2 157.32 56.74 -19.56
N ARG A 3 156.75 55.69 -18.96
CA ARG A 3 155.30 55.48 -18.90
C ARG A 3 154.75 56.45 -17.86
N ASP A 4 154.23 57.59 -18.28
CA ASP A 4 153.50 58.52 -17.42
C ASP A 4 152.32 57.79 -16.77
N SER A 5 152.49 57.41 -15.50
CA SER A 5 151.42 56.86 -14.68
C SER A 5 150.46 58.00 -14.36
N GLY A 6 149.40 58.15 -15.15
CA GLY A 6 148.36 59.17 -14.96
C GLY A 6 147.49 58.98 -13.70
N VAL A 7 148.04 58.44 -12.62
CA VAL A 7 147.41 58.36 -11.30
C VAL A 7 147.79 59.60 -10.52
N THR A 8 146.80 60.43 -10.18
CA THR A 8 147.00 61.65 -9.38
C THR A 8 146.50 61.44 -7.95
N PHE A 9 146.91 62.34 -7.05
CA PHE A 9 146.47 62.34 -5.64
C PHE A 9 144.94 62.31 -5.49
N ASP A 10 144.19 63.01 -6.35
CA ASP A 10 142.73 63.04 -6.28
C ASP A 10 142.07 61.69 -6.54
N HIS A 11 142.62 60.89 -7.45
CA HIS A 11 142.12 59.56 -7.73
C HIS A 11 142.33 58.64 -6.53
N VAL A 12 143.52 58.68 -5.94
CA VAL A 12 143.86 57.92 -4.72
C VAL A 12 142.98 58.38 -3.55
N ARG A 13 142.81 59.68 -3.36
CA ARG A 13 141.98 60.27 -2.30
C ARG A 13 140.52 59.82 -2.37
N ARG A 14 139.89 59.84 -3.56
CA ARG A 14 138.52 59.34 -3.73
C ARG A 14 138.41 57.85 -3.41
N ALA A 15 139.35 57.04 -3.89
CA ALA A 15 139.35 55.60 -3.62
C ALA A 15 139.49 55.33 -2.12
N CYS A 16 140.37 56.06 -1.42
CA CYS A 16 140.51 55.95 0.02
C CYS A 16 139.23 56.33 0.78
N TYR A 17 138.52 57.39 0.39
CA TYR A 17 137.24 57.75 1.01
C TYR A 17 136.15 56.69 0.80
N GLU A 18 136.10 56.08 -0.38
CA GLU A 18 135.14 55.01 -0.66
C GLU A 18 135.45 53.73 0.12
N ILE A 19 136.72 53.42 0.36
CA ILE A 19 137.12 52.30 1.23
C ILE A 19 136.72 52.60 2.69
N LEU A 20 136.98 53.83 3.17
CA LEU A 20 136.62 54.24 4.53
C LEU A 20 135.11 54.23 4.78
N SER A 21 134.29 54.63 3.81
CA SER A 21 132.83 54.62 3.96
C SER A 21 132.24 53.21 4.05
N ARG A 22 133.00 52.18 3.62
CA ARG A 22 132.66 50.76 3.79
C ARG A 22 133.16 50.17 5.12
N GLY A 23 133.90 50.95 5.93
CA GLY A 23 134.48 50.51 7.20
C GLY A 23 135.82 49.79 7.08
N GLU A 24 136.45 49.79 5.90
CA GLU A 24 137.74 49.15 5.65
C GLU A 24 138.90 50.17 5.70
N ARG A 25 140.13 49.71 5.94
CA ARG A 25 141.33 50.58 6.00
C ARG A 25 142.00 50.69 4.62
N PRO A 26 142.14 51.90 4.05
CA PRO A 26 142.82 52.08 2.78
C PRO A 26 144.26 51.54 2.81
N SER A 27 144.50 50.50 2.01
CA SER A 27 145.82 49.90 1.77
C SER A 27 146.15 49.95 0.27
N ARG A 28 147.43 49.85 -0.10
CA ARG A 28 147.84 49.88 -1.50
C ARG A 28 147.11 48.84 -2.37
N PRO A 29 146.97 47.56 -1.97
CA PRO A 29 146.24 46.57 -2.76
C PRO A 29 144.78 46.99 -3.05
N THR A 30 144.03 47.38 -2.02
CA THR A 30 142.62 47.77 -2.12
C THR A 30 142.41 49.05 -2.95
N VAL A 31 143.33 50.02 -2.80
CA VAL A 31 143.29 51.26 -3.60
C VAL A 31 143.63 50.99 -5.05
N GLN A 32 144.62 50.14 -5.33
CA GLN A 32 144.98 49.77 -6.70
C GLN A 32 143.87 49.01 -7.43
N GLU A 33 143.09 48.21 -6.71
CA GLU A 33 141.94 47.48 -7.25
C GLU A 33 140.80 48.43 -7.67
N LEU A 34 140.49 49.43 -6.85
CA LEU A 34 139.53 50.50 -7.19
C LEU A 34 140.02 51.41 -8.32
N LEU A 35 141.32 51.73 -8.36
CA LEU A 35 141.89 52.53 -9.46
C LEU A 35 141.88 51.77 -10.80
N ALA A 36 142.00 50.44 -10.74
CA ALA A 36 141.95 49.57 -11.91
C ALA A 36 140.54 49.42 -12.49
N THR A 37 139.49 49.87 -11.79
CA THR A 37 138.13 49.86 -12.30
C THR A 37 137.90 51.05 -13.24
N ASP A 38 137.08 50.86 -14.28
CA ASP A 38 136.77 51.91 -15.28
C ASP A 38 136.12 53.16 -14.68
N ARG A 39 135.54 53.04 -13.48
CA ARG A 39 134.96 54.16 -12.71
C ARG A 39 136.01 55.17 -12.23
N TYR A 40 137.28 54.77 -12.14
CA TYR A 40 138.37 55.61 -11.68
C TYR A 40 139.34 55.95 -12.82
N ILE A 41 140.24 55.03 -13.16
CA ILE A 41 141.23 55.23 -14.24
C ILE A 41 141.29 54.01 -15.17
N GLY A 42 140.73 52.85 -14.78
CA GLY A 42 140.78 51.61 -15.56
C GLY A 42 142.18 50.95 -15.61
N ARG A 43 143.13 51.41 -14.78
CA ARG A 43 144.50 50.83 -14.72
C ARG A 43 145.15 51.00 -13.34
N LYS A 44 146.04 50.07 -12.99
CA LYS A 44 146.84 50.15 -11.76
C LYS A 44 147.97 51.18 -11.92
N GLY A 45 148.11 52.07 -10.94
CA GLY A 45 149.25 52.99 -10.84
C GLY A 45 150.53 52.29 -10.37
N GLY A 46 151.69 52.95 -10.55
CA GLY A 46 152.97 52.46 -10.02
C GLY A 46 152.91 52.24 -8.51
N ASN A 47 153.45 51.13 -8.03
CA ASN A 47 153.30 50.70 -6.63
C ASN A 47 153.82 51.75 -5.63
N GLU A 48 154.99 52.32 -5.88
CA GLU A 48 155.60 53.33 -5.00
C GLU A 48 154.83 54.66 -5.05
N LEU A 49 154.39 55.08 -6.24
CA LEU A 49 153.59 56.29 -6.40
C LEU A 49 152.26 56.19 -5.64
N VAL A 50 151.52 55.09 -5.80
CA VAL A 50 150.24 54.89 -5.09
C VAL A 50 150.45 54.81 -3.58
N GLN A 51 151.51 54.17 -3.10
CA GLN A 51 151.82 54.11 -1.68
C GLN A 51 152.16 55.51 -1.11
N ASN A 52 152.95 56.31 -1.82
CA ASN A 52 153.28 57.67 -1.41
C ASN A 52 152.02 58.56 -1.35
N LEU A 53 151.15 58.47 -2.37
CA LEU A 53 149.89 59.21 -2.38
C LEU A 53 148.92 58.76 -1.28
N ILE A 54 148.92 57.47 -0.89
CA ILE A 54 148.17 56.98 0.27
C ILE A 54 148.74 57.56 1.57
N ASN A 55 150.07 57.64 1.71
CA ASN A 55 150.70 58.25 2.87
C ASN A 55 150.40 59.76 2.95
N ASP A 56 150.42 60.46 1.81
CA ASP A 56 150.00 61.86 1.72
C ASP A 56 148.51 62.03 2.07
N PHE A 57 147.67 61.07 1.68
CA PHE A 57 146.25 61.04 2.03
C PHE A 57 146.08 60.90 3.55
N TRP A 58 146.80 59.98 4.19
CA TRP A 58 146.76 59.82 5.64
C TRP A 58 147.31 61.05 6.37
N THR A 59 148.36 61.68 5.85
CA THR A 59 148.91 62.92 6.41
C THR A 59 147.92 64.07 6.27
N SER A 60 147.25 64.20 5.11
CA SER A 60 146.19 65.18 4.87
C SER A 60 144.97 64.93 5.76
N MET A 61 144.50 63.69 5.87
CA MET A 61 143.43 63.26 6.76
C MET A 61 143.75 63.55 8.22
N SER A 62 144.98 63.28 8.67
CA SER A 62 145.40 63.60 10.04
C SER A 62 145.34 65.10 10.34
N LYS A 63 145.66 65.95 9.36
CA LYS A 63 145.49 67.41 9.44
C LYS A 63 144.03 67.86 9.38
N THR A 64 143.14 67.09 8.72
CA THR A 64 141.70 67.40 8.68
C THR A 64 140.94 66.88 9.89
N LEU A 65 141.43 65.80 10.52
CA LEU A 65 140.94 65.24 11.78
C LEU A 65 141.45 65.96 13.02
N GLN A 66 142.41 66.89 12.87
CA GLN A 66 142.63 67.95 13.85
C GLN A 66 141.42 68.88 13.81
N VAL A 67 140.33 68.42 14.42
CA VAL A 67 139.18 69.26 14.74
C VAL A 67 139.70 70.34 15.70
N PRO A 68 139.63 71.63 15.33
CA PRO A 68 139.96 72.70 16.27
C PRO A 68 139.10 72.53 17.53
N GLU A 69 139.69 72.74 18.71
CA GLU A 69 138.90 72.75 19.94
C GLU A 69 137.75 73.75 19.78
N ARG A 70 136.52 73.26 19.92
CA ARG A 70 135.33 74.09 19.86
C ARG A 70 135.38 75.04 21.06
N THR A 71 135.63 76.32 20.81
CA THR A 71 135.59 77.36 21.85
C THR A 71 134.20 77.98 21.88
N VAL A 72 133.53 77.90 23.03
CA VAL A 72 132.24 78.58 23.27
C VAL A 72 132.55 79.82 24.09
N ASP A 73 132.15 80.99 23.57
CA ASP A 73 132.48 82.28 24.17
C ASP A 73 131.91 82.37 25.61
N GLY A 74 132.75 82.76 26.57
CA GLY A 74 132.41 82.78 28.00
C GLY A 74 132.49 81.44 28.75
N VAL A 75 132.86 80.33 28.10
CA VAL A 75 133.04 79.01 28.73
C VAL A 75 134.51 78.60 28.69
N PRO A 76 135.18 78.32 29.84
CA PRO A 76 136.56 77.85 29.83
C PRO A 76 136.70 76.55 29.04
N ALA A 77 137.78 76.44 28.24
CA ALA A 77 138.00 75.33 27.31
C ALA A 77 137.91 73.94 27.97
N ALA A 78 138.30 73.81 29.25
CA ALA A 78 138.20 72.57 30.01
C ALA A 78 136.75 72.06 30.23
N PHE A 79 135.76 72.95 30.19
CA PHE A 79 134.36 72.60 30.43
C PHE A 79 133.59 72.26 29.14
N VAL A 80 134.05 72.68 27.96
CA VAL A 80 133.35 72.41 26.69
C VAL A 80 133.18 70.90 26.43
N PRO A 81 134.21 70.04 26.61
CA PRO A 81 134.05 68.59 26.46
C PRO A 81 133.10 67.97 27.49
N VAL A 82 133.05 68.53 28.70
CA VAL A 82 132.15 68.07 29.77
C VAL A 82 130.70 68.39 29.41
N ILE A 83 130.44 69.59 28.87
CA ILE A 83 129.13 70.01 28.38
C ILE A 83 128.70 69.17 27.18
N ASP A 84 129.57 68.95 26.21
CA ASP A 84 129.26 68.14 25.02
C ASP A 84 128.97 66.67 25.39
N LYS A 85 129.72 66.11 26.36
CA LYS A 85 129.42 64.79 26.92
C LYS A 85 128.05 64.78 27.62
N ALA A 86 127.77 65.76 28.47
CA ALA A 86 126.48 65.86 29.17
C ALA A 86 125.29 66.00 28.20
N LEU A 87 125.44 66.78 27.13
CA LEU A 87 124.44 66.90 26.07
C LEU A 87 124.27 65.59 25.29
N GLY A 88 125.37 64.89 24.99
CA GLY A 88 125.35 63.56 24.39
C GLY A 88 124.60 62.54 25.25
N ASP A 89 124.89 62.50 26.55
CA ASP A 89 124.23 61.64 27.53
C ASP A 89 122.74 62.01 27.68
N MET A 90 122.39 63.30 27.74
CA MET A 90 121.00 63.77 27.76
C MET A 90 120.23 63.36 26.50
N VAL A 91 120.83 63.48 25.31
CA VAL A 91 120.20 63.06 24.05
C VAL A 91 120.05 61.54 23.99
N ALA A 92 121.04 60.78 24.49
CA ALA A 92 120.96 59.33 24.57
C ALA A 92 119.82 58.89 25.51
N VAL A 93 119.71 59.50 26.69
CA VAL A 93 118.60 59.26 27.63
C VAL A 93 117.26 59.67 27.02
N ALA A 94 117.16 60.84 26.37
CA ALA A 94 115.93 61.28 25.71
C ALA A 94 115.49 60.33 24.59
N ARG A 95 116.44 59.79 23.80
CA ARG A 95 116.17 58.75 22.79
C ARG A 95 115.71 57.44 23.42
N GLN A 96 116.32 57.05 24.53
CA GLN A 96 115.93 55.84 25.24
C GLN A 96 114.50 55.97 25.80
N ILE A 97 114.19 57.07 26.48
CA ILE A 97 112.84 57.37 26.98
C ILE A 97 111.83 57.39 25.82
N ALA A 98 112.16 58.04 24.70
CA ALA A 98 111.29 58.05 23.53
C ALA A 98 111.09 56.65 22.93
N ALA A 99 112.13 55.80 22.91
CA ALA A 99 112.02 54.43 22.42
C ALA A 99 111.16 53.56 23.35
N GLU A 100 111.30 53.71 24.66
CA GLU A 100 110.49 53.04 25.68
C GLU A 100 109.02 53.48 25.57
N GLU A 101 108.73 54.79 25.50
CA GLU A 101 107.36 55.30 25.29
C GLU A 101 106.74 54.81 23.98
N MET A 102 107.52 54.75 22.90
CA MET A 102 107.04 54.25 21.61
C MET A 102 106.76 52.74 21.67
N ALA A 103 107.60 51.98 22.36
CA ALA A 103 107.40 50.55 22.59
C ALA A 103 106.13 50.29 23.42
N ASP A 104 105.92 51.04 24.50
CA ASP A 104 104.73 50.95 25.35
C ASP A 104 103.45 51.32 24.58
N ARG A 105 103.50 52.40 23.78
CA ARG A 105 102.38 52.77 22.90
C ARG A 105 102.10 51.71 21.85
N ALA A 106 103.13 51.12 21.23
CA ALA A 106 102.96 50.05 20.27
C ALA A 106 102.32 48.81 20.93
N ALA A 107 102.79 48.41 22.12
CA ALA A 107 102.21 47.30 22.87
C ALA A 107 100.74 47.56 23.26
N ALA A 108 100.40 48.79 23.67
CA ALA A 108 99.03 49.17 23.99
C ALA A 108 98.10 49.18 22.77
N LEU A 109 98.61 49.63 21.61
CA LEU A 109 97.86 49.58 20.35
C LEU A 109 97.64 48.15 19.88
N ASP A 110 98.64 47.27 19.99
CA ASP A 110 98.51 45.85 19.68
C ASP A 110 97.51 45.15 20.61
N ALA A 111 97.54 45.45 21.91
CA ALA A 111 96.58 44.91 22.86
C ALA A 111 95.14 45.32 22.50
N ARG A 112 94.93 46.61 22.20
CA ARG A 112 93.62 47.12 21.75
C ARG A 112 93.19 46.52 20.41
N ALA A 113 94.10 46.33 19.47
CA ALA A 113 93.80 45.70 18.19
C ALA A 113 93.28 44.27 18.40
N ARG A 114 93.94 43.49 19.26
CA ARG A 114 93.48 42.13 19.61
C ARG A 114 92.14 42.10 20.33
N GLU A 115 91.89 43.03 21.26
CA GLU A 115 90.58 43.16 21.90
C GLU A 115 89.47 43.48 20.89
N ILE A 116 89.72 44.42 19.97
CA ILE A 116 88.78 44.78 18.91
C ILE A 116 88.53 43.58 17.98
N GLU A 117 89.58 42.86 17.58
CA GLU A 117 89.45 41.65 16.76
C GLU A 117 88.63 40.57 17.46
N SER A 118 88.87 40.33 18.76
CA SER A 118 88.07 39.39 19.57
C SER A 118 86.61 39.81 19.63
N SER A 119 86.35 41.10 19.90
CA SER A 119 84.98 41.64 19.96
C SER A 119 84.24 41.53 18.62
N ILE A 120 84.93 41.81 17.51
CA ILE A 120 84.37 41.64 16.16
C ILE A 120 84.07 40.17 15.89
N GLN A 121 84.96 39.26 16.29
CA GLN A 121 84.77 37.84 16.09
C GLN A 121 83.57 37.31 16.88
N GLU A 122 83.44 37.69 18.16
CA GLU A 122 82.28 37.35 18.98
C GLU A 122 80.97 37.90 18.39
N ALA A 123 80.97 39.15 17.91
CA ALA A 123 79.81 39.74 17.25
C ALA A 123 79.43 38.99 15.96
N ARG A 124 80.41 38.54 15.17
CA ARG A 124 80.19 37.73 13.97
C ARG A 124 79.62 36.36 14.29
N ASP A 125 80.17 35.68 15.29
CA ASP A 125 79.70 34.36 15.70
C ASP A 125 78.28 34.43 16.27
N SER A 126 77.98 35.47 17.06
CA SER A 126 76.61 35.74 17.54
C SER A 126 75.63 36.05 16.40
N ALA A 127 76.05 36.82 15.38
CA ALA A 127 75.21 37.11 14.22
C ALA A 127 74.93 35.85 13.40
N LEU A 128 75.95 35.00 13.19
CA LEU A 128 75.82 33.70 12.54
C LEU A 128 74.85 32.78 13.29
N ALA A 129 74.93 32.72 14.62
CA ALA A 129 74.01 31.94 15.43
C ALA A 129 72.57 32.46 15.32
N ALA A 130 72.36 33.78 15.32
CA ALA A 130 71.06 34.41 15.15
C ALA A 130 70.46 34.11 13.76
N ASP A 131 71.26 34.19 12.69
CA ASP A 131 70.83 33.85 11.34
C ASP A 131 70.45 32.37 11.18
N GLN A 132 71.21 31.47 11.79
CA GLN A 132 70.87 30.04 11.80
C GLN A 132 69.53 29.78 12.51
N LEU A 133 69.27 30.46 13.62
CA LEU A 133 67.98 30.37 14.32
C LEU A 133 66.84 30.94 13.48
N ARG A 134 67.06 32.08 12.82
CA ARG A 134 66.06 32.68 11.92
C ARG A 134 65.68 31.73 10.79
N VAL A 135 66.66 31.13 10.11
CA VAL A 135 66.41 30.20 9.00
C VAL A 135 65.66 28.95 9.48
N ARG A 136 65.99 28.42 10.67
CA ARG A 136 65.23 27.31 11.27
C ARG A 136 63.78 27.69 11.55
N ALA A 137 63.55 28.84 12.17
CA ALA A 137 62.21 29.34 12.47
C ALA A 137 61.38 29.60 11.19
N GLU A 138 62.00 30.12 10.13
CA GLU A 138 61.35 30.30 8.83
C GLU A 138 60.98 28.96 8.18
N GLY A 139 61.85 27.96 8.27
CA GLY A 139 61.57 26.60 7.80
C GLY A 139 60.42 25.94 8.56
N GLU A 140 60.41 26.05 9.89
CA GLU A 140 59.32 25.55 10.74
C GLU A 140 57.99 26.27 10.44
N LEU A 141 58.03 27.60 10.29
CA LEU A 141 56.85 28.39 9.93
C LEU A 141 56.28 27.96 8.57
N SER A 142 57.14 27.75 7.57
CA SER A 142 56.72 27.27 6.25
C SER A 142 56.08 25.89 6.32
N ALA A 143 56.65 24.97 7.10
CA ALA A 143 56.08 23.63 7.32
C ALA A 143 54.71 23.69 8.01
N VAL A 144 54.56 24.54 9.04
CA VAL A 144 53.27 24.74 9.72
C VAL A 144 52.23 25.35 8.78
N GLN A 145 52.61 26.34 7.96
CA GLN A 145 51.71 26.95 6.99
C GLN A 145 51.23 25.95 5.93
N SER A 146 52.14 25.12 5.41
CA SER A 146 51.79 24.04 4.48
C SER A 146 50.79 23.06 5.12
N ARG A 147 51.06 22.57 6.33
CA ARG A 147 50.16 21.66 7.04
C ARG A 147 48.80 22.30 7.35
N ALA A 148 48.77 23.58 7.71
CA ALA A 148 47.53 24.32 7.92
C ALA A 148 46.71 24.44 6.63
N SER A 149 47.37 24.63 5.47
CA SER A 149 46.70 24.67 4.18
C SER A 149 46.09 23.31 3.79
N GLU A 150 46.81 22.21 4.04
CA GLU A 150 46.32 20.85 3.81
C GLU A 150 45.13 20.52 4.70
N LEU A 151 45.21 20.86 5.99
CA LEU A 151 44.10 20.64 6.94
C LEU A 151 42.85 21.43 6.52
N LYS A 152 43.00 22.69 6.09
CA LYS A 152 41.87 23.47 5.57
C LYS A 152 41.25 22.84 4.31
N ALA A 153 42.07 22.35 3.39
CA ALA A 153 41.58 21.64 2.21
C ALA A 153 40.81 20.36 2.59
N SER A 154 41.36 19.58 3.53
CA SER A 154 40.72 18.35 4.02
C SER A 154 39.39 18.63 4.74
N LEU A 155 39.32 19.72 5.52
CA LEU A 155 38.10 20.15 6.21
C LEU A 155 37.01 20.53 5.20
N ASN A 156 37.36 21.35 4.21
CA ASN A 156 36.41 21.77 3.17
C ASN A 156 35.86 20.56 2.38
N GLU A 157 36.72 19.56 2.12
CA GLU A 157 36.30 18.32 1.45
C GLU A 157 35.37 17.48 2.34
N ALA A 158 35.66 17.38 3.64
CA ALA A 158 34.79 16.70 4.60
C ALA A 158 33.43 17.39 4.74
N GLU A 159 33.40 18.73 4.79
CA GLU A 159 32.17 19.52 4.83
C GLU A 159 31.33 19.33 3.56
N ARG A 160 31.96 19.29 2.38
CA ARG A 160 31.26 18.98 1.12
C ARG A 160 30.63 17.59 1.13
N LYS A 161 31.39 16.57 1.52
CA LYS A 161 30.87 15.19 1.65
C LYS A 161 29.72 15.10 2.65
N LEU A 162 29.84 15.80 3.78
CA LEU A 162 28.78 15.86 4.77
C LEU A 162 27.50 16.50 4.20
N ALA A 163 27.63 17.58 3.44
CA ALA A 163 26.49 18.23 2.78
C ALA A 163 25.85 17.32 1.72
N GLU A 164 26.65 16.61 0.92
CA GLU A 164 26.15 15.64 -0.06
C GLU A 164 25.39 14.48 0.59
N GLU A 165 25.96 13.86 1.63
CA GLU A 165 25.30 12.76 2.35
C GLU A 165 24.05 13.23 3.08
N SER A 166 24.08 14.43 3.68
CA SER A 166 22.88 15.03 4.28
C SER A 166 21.78 15.24 3.23
N GLY A 167 22.15 15.66 2.01
CA GLY A 167 21.23 15.77 0.88
C GLY A 167 20.62 14.43 0.45
N LYS A 168 21.44 13.38 0.37
CA LYS A 168 20.98 12.01 0.06
C LYS A 168 20.03 11.48 1.12
N VAL A 169 20.35 11.67 2.40
CA VAL A 169 19.47 11.28 3.52
C VAL A 169 18.12 11.98 3.43
N ALA A 170 18.11 13.30 3.17
CA ALA A 170 16.85 14.03 2.99
C ALA A 170 16.02 13.54 1.78
N ALA A 171 16.68 13.15 0.67
CA ALA A 171 16.01 12.57 -0.49
C ALA A 171 15.43 11.17 -0.21
N HIS A 172 16.17 10.33 0.51
CA HIS A 172 15.70 9.02 0.95
C HIS A 172 14.52 9.15 1.92
N GLN A 173 14.57 10.09 2.86
CA GLN A 173 13.47 10.35 3.79
C GLN A 173 12.17 10.70 3.06
N LYS A 174 12.22 11.57 2.04
CA LYS A 174 11.05 11.88 1.20
C LYS A 174 10.52 10.66 0.45
N THR A 175 11.40 9.77 0.02
CA THR A 175 11.01 8.53 -0.68
C THR A 175 10.30 7.57 0.28
N ILE A 176 10.81 7.43 1.51
CA ILE A 176 10.19 6.64 2.58
C ILE A 176 8.81 7.18 2.89
N GLU A 177 8.67 8.48 3.14
CA GLU A 177 7.37 9.13 3.40
C GLU A 177 6.37 8.91 2.25
N GLY A 178 6.84 8.98 0.99
CA GLY A 178 6.02 8.68 -0.18
C GLY A 178 5.55 7.22 -0.21
N LYS A 179 6.42 6.27 0.16
CA LYS A 179 6.10 4.84 0.23
C LYS A 179 5.17 4.50 1.39
N ASP A 180 5.35 5.13 2.54
CA ASP A 180 4.46 4.97 3.70
C ASP A 180 3.05 5.48 3.38
N ALA A 181 2.93 6.63 2.71
CA ALA A 181 1.65 7.14 2.25
C ALA A 181 0.99 6.22 1.21
N GLU A 182 1.78 5.60 0.32
CA GLU A 182 1.29 4.60 -0.63
C GLU A 182 0.76 3.35 0.08
N LEU A 183 1.52 2.81 1.05
CA LEU A 183 1.10 1.66 1.86
C LEU A 183 -0.18 1.95 2.63
N GLN A 184 -0.30 3.12 3.27
CA GLN A 184 -1.53 3.51 3.98
C GLN A 184 -2.75 3.53 3.04
N ARG A 185 -2.60 4.03 1.80
CA ARG A 185 -3.69 3.99 0.81
C ARG A 185 -4.05 2.57 0.41
N GLN A 186 -3.06 1.70 0.21
CA GLN A 186 -3.30 0.30 -0.12
C GLN A 186 -4.01 -0.44 1.02
N PHE A 187 -3.61 -0.23 2.27
CA PHE A 187 -4.29 -0.80 3.43
C PHE A 187 -5.73 -0.30 3.55
N ALA A 188 -5.96 1.01 3.41
CA ALA A 188 -7.31 1.56 3.42
C ALA A 188 -8.21 0.99 2.31
N SER A 189 -7.65 0.77 1.11
CA SER A 189 -8.33 0.12 -0.01
C SER A 189 -8.68 -1.34 0.30
N LEU A 190 -7.73 -2.11 0.87
CA LEU A 190 -7.95 -3.50 1.28
C LEU A 190 -9.00 -3.62 2.39
N GLU A 191 -8.97 -2.72 3.38
CA GLU A 191 -10.00 -2.67 4.42
C GLU A 191 -11.38 -2.38 3.84
N ALA A 192 -11.49 -1.43 2.90
CA ALA A 192 -12.75 -1.15 2.21
C ALA A 192 -13.25 -2.37 1.42
N ALA A 193 -12.36 -3.04 0.68
CA ALA A 193 -12.69 -4.26 -0.06
C ALA A 193 -13.09 -5.43 0.86
N ASN A 194 -12.44 -5.59 2.01
CA ASN A 194 -12.84 -6.58 3.00
C ASN A 194 -14.24 -6.29 3.55
N ARG A 195 -14.55 -5.02 3.87
CA ARG A 195 -15.89 -4.65 4.33
C ARG A 195 -16.96 -4.94 3.29
N THR A 196 -16.69 -4.67 2.00
CA THR A 196 -17.67 -4.99 0.94
C THR A 196 -17.84 -6.50 0.77
N LEU A 197 -16.77 -7.29 0.87
CA LEU A 197 -16.86 -8.75 0.86
C LEU A 197 -17.64 -9.28 2.06
N GLU A 198 -17.38 -8.80 3.28
CA GLU A 198 -18.12 -9.20 4.47
C GLU A 198 -19.62 -8.90 4.31
N GLN A 199 -19.96 -7.69 3.85
CA GLN A 199 -21.35 -7.32 3.55
C GLN A 199 -21.99 -8.22 2.50
N ALA A 200 -21.29 -8.53 1.41
CA ALA A 200 -21.80 -9.42 0.36
C ALA A 200 -21.99 -10.85 0.88
N THR A 201 -21.07 -11.36 1.71
CA THR A 201 -21.23 -12.70 2.32
C THR A 201 -22.41 -12.74 3.28
N GLU A 202 -22.64 -11.67 4.04
CA GLU A 202 -23.77 -11.57 4.96
C GLU A 202 -25.10 -11.49 4.21
N GLN A 203 -25.17 -10.67 3.15
CA GLN A 203 -26.34 -10.63 2.26
C GLN A 203 -26.63 -12.00 1.65
N HIS A 204 -25.61 -12.69 1.14
CA HIS A 204 -25.76 -14.05 0.60
C HIS A 204 -26.27 -15.03 1.67
N ARG A 205 -25.78 -14.98 2.92
CA ARG A 205 -26.29 -15.81 4.03
C ARG A 205 -27.77 -15.54 4.29
N GLN A 206 -28.16 -14.27 4.35
CA GLN A 206 -29.55 -13.86 4.57
C GLN A 206 -30.47 -14.32 3.44
N GLU A 207 -30.04 -14.15 2.19
CA GLU A 207 -30.79 -14.60 1.02
C GLU A 207 -30.92 -16.12 0.98
N THR A 208 -29.84 -16.85 1.27
CA THR A 208 -29.87 -18.32 1.37
C THR A 208 -30.86 -18.78 2.45
N HIS A 209 -30.86 -18.12 3.62
CA HIS A 209 -31.82 -18.44 4.69
C HIS A 209 -33.26 -18.17 4.27
N ARG A 210 -33.51 -17.04 3.60
CA ARG A 210 -34.83 -16.69 3.06
C ARG A 210 -35.32 -17.71 2.03
N LEU A 211 -34.47 -18.11 1.09
CA LEU A 211 -34.81 -19.11 0.08
C LEU A 211 -35.09 -20.49 0.70
N MET A 212 -34.31 -20.90 1.70
CA MET A 212 -34.60 -22.15 2.45
C MET A 212 -35.96 -22.10 3.13
N GLN A 213 -36.30 -21.00 3.81
CA GLN A 213 -37.61 -20.83 4.42
C GLN A 213 -38.75 -20.86 3.38
N GLN A 214 -38.56 -20.20 2.23
CA GLN A 214 -39.54 -20.23 1.14
C GLN A 214 -39.75 -21.66 0.62
N LEU A 215 -38.67 -22.39 0.38
CA LEU A 215 -38.70 -23.77 -0.10
C LEU A 215 -39.37 -24.71 0.92
N ASP A 216 -39.13 -24.54 2.22
CA ASP A 216 -39.83 -25.30 3.26
C ASP A 216 -41.33 -24.97 3.32
N ASN A 217 -41.70 -23.69 3.18
CA ASN A 217 -43.09 -23.27 3.11
C ASN A 217 -43.80 -23.86 1.87
N GLU A 218 -43.16 -23.83 0.70
CA GLU A 218 -43.69 -24.43 -0.53
C GLU A 218 -43.84 -25.95 -0.41
N ARG A 219 -42.85 -26.64 0.18
CA ARG A 219 -42.94 -28.08 0.47
C ARG A 219 -44.12 -28.39 1.40
N LEU A 220 -44.33 -27.60 2.44
CA LEU A 220 -45.47 -27.77 3.36
C LEU A 220 -46.81 -27.48 2.66
N ALA A 221 -46.88 -26.44 1.84
CA ALA A 221 -48.07 -26.11 1.06
C ALA A 221 -48.41 -27.22 0.07
N SER A 222 -47.43 -27.70 -0.69
CA SER A 222 -47.57 -28.81 -1.64
C SER A 222 -47.99 -30.11 -0.94
N ARG A 223 -47.43 -30.42 0.25
CA ARG A 223 -47.89 -31.56 1.07
C ARG A 223 -49.34 -31.44 1.51
N LYS A 224 -49.78 -30.24 1.93
CA LYS A 224 -51.19 -30.00 2.30
C LYS A 224 -52.11 -30.12 1.10
N GLU A 225 -51.71 -29.61 -0.06
CA GLU A 225 -52.49 -29.70 -1.29
C GLU A 225 -52.59 -31.14 -1.80
N THR A 226 -51.48 -31.88 -1.83
CA THR A 226 -51.48 -33.31 -2.19
C THR A 226 -52.35 -34.13 -1.23
N GLN A 227 -52.30 -33.86 0.08
CA GLN A 227 -53.21 -34.49 1.05
C GLN A 227 -54.67 -34.15 0.72
N ARG A 228 -55.00 -32.87 0.50
CA ARG A 228 -56.36 -32.42 0.15
C ARG A 228 -56.88 -33.08 -1.13
N LEU A 229 -56.04 -33.18 -2.17
CA LEU A 229 -56.39 -33.85 -3.42
C LEU A 229 -56.60 -35.35 -3.22
N THR A 230 -55.79 -35.99 -2.38
CA THR A 230 -55.95 -37.40 -2.01
C THR A 230 -57.28 -37.62 -1.28
N ASP A 231 -57.58 -36.80 -0.28
CA ASP A 231 -58.84 -36.86 0.47
C ASP A 231 -60.06 -36.62 -0.46
N GLN A 232 -59.95 -35.71 -1.42
CA GLN A 232 -61.00 -35.48 -2.43
C GLN A 232 -61.18 -36.68 -3.35
N LEU A 233 -60.08 -37.29 -3.77
CA LEU A 233 -60.10 -38.47 -4.62
C LEU A 233 -60.73 -39.67 -3.89
N ASP A 234 -60.39 -39.89 -2.63
CA ASP A 234 -60.99 -40.95 -1.81
C ASP A 234 -62.48 -40.70 -1.57
N LYS A 235 -62.90 -39.46 -1.29
CA LYS A 235 -64.33 -39.09 -1.25
C LYS A 235 -65.04 -39.38 -2.57
N SER A 236 -64.46 -38.99 -3.70
CA SER A 236 -65.07 -39.27 -5.01
C SER A 236 -65.15 -40.78 -5.29
N ARG A 237 -64.18 -41.58 -4.80
CA ARG A 237 -64.20 -43.04 -4.90
C ARG A 237 -65.30 -43.64 -4.03
N GLU A 238 -65.48 -43.15 -2.80
CA GLU A 238 -66.57 -43.54 -1.90
C GLU A 238 -67.94 -43.19 -2.51
N GLU A 239 -68.13 -41.97 -3.00
CA GLU A 239 -69.35 -41.56 -3.71
C GLU A 239 -69.60 -42.43 -4.95
N THR A 240 -68.57 -42.72 -5.73
CA THR A 240 -68.70 -43.62 -6.88
C THR A 240 -69.05 -45.05 -6.47
N ALA A 241 -68.50 -45.53 -5.35
CA ALA A 241 -68.84 -46.84 -4.80
C ALA A 241 -70.29 -46.88 -4.31
N ALA A 242 -70.76 -45.85 -3.60
CA ALA A 242 -72.14 -45.71 -3.16
C ALA A 242 -73.11 -45.68 -4.36
N VAL A 243 -72.81 -44.89 -5.40
CA VAL A 243 -73.63 -44.86 -6.63
C VAL A 243 -73.68 -46.22 -7.31
N ARG A 244 -72.58 -47.00 -7.30
CA ARG A 244 -72.59 -48.37 -7.85
C ARG A 244 -73.46 -49.31 -7.03
N GLU A 245 -73.44 -49.19 -5.71
CA GLU A 245 -74.29 -49.96 -4.80
C GLU A 245 -75.77 -49.61 -5.01
N ASP A 246 -76.12 -48.33 -5.04
CA ASP A 246 -77.48 -47.84 -5.34
C ASP A 246 -77.96 -48.33 -6.72
N LEU A 247 -77.09 -48.27 -7.74
CA LEU A 247 -77.40 -48.81 -9.07
C LEU A 247 -77.61 -50.33 -9.05
N ALA A 248 -76.90 -51.08 -8.21
CA ALA A 248 -77.09 -52.51 -8.06
C ALA A 248 -78.46 -52.79 -7.42
N VAL A 249 -78.81 -52.09 -6.34
CA VAL A 249 -80.13 -52.18 -5.68
C VAL A 249 -81.25 -51.84 -6.67
N LEU A 250 -81.14 -50.72 -7.39
CA LEU A 250 -82.14 -50.32 -8.39
C LEU A 250 -82.28 -51.37 -9.51
N ARG A 251 -81.19 -52.01 -9.94
CA ARG A 251 -81.26 -53.10 -10.92
C ARG A 251 -81.99 -54.32 -10.37
N GLU A 252 -81.75 -54.69 -9.12
CA GLU A 252 -82.48 -55.77 -8.45
C GLU A 252 -83.97 -55.44 -8.31
N GLU A 253 -84.32 -54.21 -7.91
CA GLU A 253 -85.70 -53.74 -7.81
C GLU A 253 -86.41 -53.74 -9.17
N VAL A 254 -85.76 -53.24 -10.22
CA VAL A 254 -86.29 -53.31 -11.60
C VAL A 254 -86.47 -54.76 -12.05
N GLY A 255 -85.52 -55.64 -11.70
CA GLY A 255 -85.64 -57.07 -11.95
C GLY A 255 -86.87 -57.67 -11.26
N ARG A 256 -87.08 -57.36 -9.98
CA ARG A 256 -88.25 -57.77 -9.19
C ARG A 256 -89.55 -57.23 -9.77
N LEU A 257 -89.65 -55.93 -10.04
CA LEU A 257 -90.83 -55.29 -10.62
C LEU A 257 -91.18 -55.83 -12.00
N ARG A 258 -90.17 -56.18 -12.81
CA ARG A 258 -90.39 -56.88 -14.09
C ARG A 258 -90.99 -58.26 -13.88
N ALA A 259 -90.46 -59.05 -12.94
CA ALA A 259 -91.01 -60.36 -12.60
C ALA A 259 -92.45 -60.25 -12.06
N GLU A 260 -92.72 -59.29 -11.18
CA GLU A 260 -94.07 -58.99 -10.68
C GLU A 260 -95.02 -58.55 -11.80
N ASN A 261 -94.59 -57.71 -12.74
CA ASN A 261 -95.41 -57.34 -13.91
C ASN A 261 -95.71 -58.54 -14.81
N VAL A 262 -94.73 -59.42 -15.05
CA VAL A 262 -94.96 -60.66 -15.82
C VAL A 262 -95.95 -61.56 -15.08
N ALA A 263 -95.81 -61.72 -13.76
CA ALA A 263 -96.76 -62.47 -12.95
C ALA A 263 -98.17 -61.82 -12.94
N GLY A 264 -98.24 -60.49 -12.82
CA GLY A 264 -99.48 -59.72 -12.82
C GLY A 264 -100.21 -59.74 -14.16
N THR A 265 -99.49 -59.66 -15.27
CA THR A 265 -100.06 -59.81 -16.62
C THR A 265 -100.56 -61.24 -16.85
N ALA A 266 -99.83 -62.26 -16.39
CA ALA A 266 -100.30 -63.65 -16.41
C ALA A 266 -101.56 -63.83 -15.56
N ALA A 267 -101.61 -63.28 -14.35
CA ALA A 267 -102.79 -63.33 -13.47
C ALA A 267 -103.99 -62.59 -14.07
N ARG A 268 -103.79 -61.40 -14.65
CA ARG A 268 -104.84 -60.67 -15.37
C ARG A 268 -105.38 -61.46 -16.55
N LYS A 269 -104.51 -62.10 -17.33
CA LYS A 269 -104.93 -62.94 -18.45
C LYS A 269 -105.83 -64.10 -17.97
N VAL A 270 -105.44 -64.78 -16.89
CA VAL A 270 -106.29 -65.82 -16.26
C VAL A 270 -107.63 -65.25 -15.81
N GLN A 271 -107.65 -64.04 -15.24
CA GLN A 271 -108.90 -63.37 -14.84
C GLN A 271 -109.76 -62.96 -16.05
N GLU A 272 -109.16 -62.47 -17.13
CA GLU A 272 -109.86 -62.12 -18.38
C GLU A 272 -110.46 -63.37 -19.05
N ASP A 273 -109.73 -64.48 -19.07
CA ASP A 273 -110.21 -65.77 -19.56
C ASP A 273 -111.40 -66.27 -18.71
N ALA A 274 -111.32 -66.16 -17.38
CA ALA A 274 -112.43 -66.51 -16.49
C ALA A 274 -113.65 -65.58 -16.67
N LEU A 275 -113.43 -64.29 -16.90
CA LEU A 275 -114.50 -63.30 -17.06
C LEU A 275 -115.20 -63.42 -18.42
N THR A 276 -114.46 -63.78 -19.47
CA THR A 276 -115.05 -64.13 -20.77
C THR A 276 -115.86 -65.41 -20.69
N GLU A 277 -115.39 -66.43 -19.97
CA GLU A 277 -116.18 -67.65 -19.70
C GLU A 277 -117.46 -67.32 -18.90
N ALA A 278 -117.37 -66.48 -17.87
CA ALA A 278 -118.53 -66.04 -17.10
C ALA A 278 -119.54 -65.23 -17.95
N LYS A 279 -119.07 -64.39 -18.87
CA LYS A 279 -119.93 -63.68 -19.84
C LYS A 279 -120.68 -64.64 -20.76
N VAL A 280 -120.00 -65.65 -21.31
CA VAL A 280 -120.64 -66.68 -22.14
C VAL A 280 -121.75 -67.40 -21.36
N ARG A 281 -121.50 -67.75 -20.10
CA ARG A 281 -122.53 -68.35 -19.22
C ARG A 281 -123.69 -67.40 -18.93
N LEU A 282 -123.43 -66.10 -18.77
CA LEU A 282 -124.46 -65.09 -18.55
C LEU A 282 -125.34 -64.92 -19.79
N ASP A 283 -124.73 -64.84 -20.98
CA ASP A 283 -125.46 -64.71 -22.24
C ASP A 283 -126.36 -65.94 -22.50
N ASP A 284 -125.87 -67.14 -22.19
CA ASP A 284 -126.64 -68.40 -22.26
C ASP A 284 -127.81 -68.40 -21.25
N ALA A 285 -127.61 -67.86 -20.05
CA ALA A 285 -128.67 -67.69 -19.07
C ALA A 285 -129.71 -66.65 -19.51
N MET A 286 -129.30 -65.53 -20.11
CA MET A 286 -130.19 -64.50 -20.64
C MET A 286 -131.04 -65.01 -21.80
N THR A 287 -130.48 -65.80 -22.72
CA THR A 287 -131.25 -66.40 -23.81
C THR A 287 -132.30 -67.37 -23.28
N ARG A 288 -131.97 -68.18 -22.26
CA ARG A 288 -132.95 -69.04 -21.57
C ARG A 288 -134.04 -68.23 -20.86
N LEU A 289 -133.69 -67.11 -20.23
CA LEU A 289 -134.66 -66.21 -19.59
C LEU A 289 -135.62 -65.59 -20.61
N GLN A 290 -135.12 -65.13 -21.76
CA GLN A 290 -135.96 -64.58 -22.83
C GLN A 290 -136.92 -65.63 -23.39
N ALA A 291 -136.46 -66.87 -23.59
CA ALA A 291 -137.32 -67.99 -23.99
C ALA A 291 -138.44 -68.23 -22.96
N ALA A 292 -138.10 -68.28 -21.67
CA ALA A 292 -139.08 -68.45 -20.60
C ALA A 292 -140.08 -67.27 -20.50
N GLN A 293 -139.62 -66.03 -20.73
CA GLN A 293 -140.50 -64.86 -20.80
C GLN A 293 -141.49 -64.93 -21.96
N GLN A 294 -141.06 -65.36 -23.14
CA GLN A 294 -141.93 -65.54 -24.31
C GLN A 294 -143.01 -66.62 -24.04
N GLU A 295 -142.64 -67.72 -23.42
CA GLU A 295 -143.58 -68.77 -22.99
C GLU A 295 -144.60 -68.23 -21.97
N ALA A 296 -144.15 -67.46 -20.97
CA ALA A 296 -145.03 -66.84 -19.99
C ALA A 296 -146.03 -65.86 -20.61
N THR A 297 -145.62 -65.02 -21.56
CA THR A 297 -146.54 -64.14 -22.30
C THR A 297 -147.57 -64.95 -23.11
N THR A 298 -147.15 -66.04 -23.75
CA THR A 298 -148.04 -66.92 -24.50
C THR A 298 -149.09 -67.55 -23.59
N MET A 299 -148.68 -67.98 -22.39
CA MET A 299 -149.59 -68.51 -21.36
C MET A 299 -150.55 -67.44 -20.82
N ARG A 300 -150.09 -66.20 -20.66
CA ARG A 300 -150.94 -65.10 -20.20
C ARG A 300 -152.05 -64.76 -21.19
N VAL A 301 -151.73 -64.71 -22.49
CA VAL A 301 -152.73 -64.49 -23.56
C VAL A 301 -153.77 -65.61 -23.56
N ARG A 302 -153.36 -66.88 -23.41
CA ARG A 302 -154.29 -68.01 -23.29
C ARG A 302 -155.23 -67.87 -22.09
N TYR A 303 -154.72 -67.40 -20.96
CA TYR A 303 -155.50 -67.18 -19.75
C TYR A 303 -156.51 -66.04 -19.92
N GLU A 304 -156.10 -64.90 -20.48
CA GLU A 304 -156.98 -63.76 -20.77
C GLU A 304 -158.11 -64.14 -21.75
N THR A 305 -157.80 -64.96 -22.77
CA THR A 305 -158.81 -65.49 -23.71
C THR A 305 -159.82 -66.42 -23.01
N ALA A 306 -159.35 -67.27 -22.09
CA ALA A 306 -160.21 -68.19 -21.34
C ALA A 306 -161.14 -67.45 -20.35
N ASP A 307 -160.67 -66.36 -19.71
CA ASP A 307 -161.49 -65.60 -18.78
C ASP A 307 -162.57 -64.76 -19.50
N GLN A 308 -162.32 -64.30 -20.73
CA GLN A 308 -163.35 -63.68 -21.58
C GLN A 308 -164.51 -64.65 -21.87
N HIS A 309 -164.20 -65.89 -22.27
CA HIS A 309 -165.24 -66.91 -22.50
C HIS A 309 -166.04 -67.25 -21.23
N ARG A 310 -165.41 -67.20 -20.04
CA ARG A 310 -166.09 -67.40 -18.76
C ARG A 310 -167.05 -66.24 -18.45
N GLN A 311 -166.64 -65.00 -18.68
CA GLN A 311 -167.51 -63.82 -18.46
C GLN A 311 -168.73 -63.82 -19.38
N GLU A 312 -168.58 -64.23 -20.65
CA GLU A 312 -169.70 -64.40 -21.58
C GLU A 312 -170.67 -65.52 -21.18
N ALA A 313 -170.18 -66.59 -20.55
CA ALA A 313 -171.03 -67.65 -20.03
C ALA A 313 -171.84 -67.21 -18.81
N VAL A 314 -171.25 -66.39 -17.94
CA VAL A 314 -171.92 -65.83 -16.76
C VAL A 314 -173.04 -64.86 -17.16
N SER A 315 -172.80 -63.97 -18.13
CA SER A 315 -173.83 -63.02 -18.59
C SER A 315 -175.04 -63.69 -19.23
N ARG A 316 -174.86 -64.82 -19.94
CA ARG A 316 -175.96 -65.66 -20.47
C ARG A 316 -176.74 -66.38 -19.37
N SER A 317 -176.08 -66.82 -18.30
CA SER A 317 -176.75 -67.48 -17.18
C SER A 317 -177.57 -66.51 -16.33
N THR A 318 -177.16 -65.24 -16.23
CA THR A 318 -177.92 -64.21 -15.52
C THR A 318 -179.18 -63.79 -16.27
N SER A 319 -179.13 -63.65 -17.61
CA SER A 319 -180.32 -63.33 -18.39
C SER A 319 -181.37 -64.45 -18.35
N GLN A 320 -180.92 -65.72 -18.35
CA GLN A 320 -181.81 -66.88 -18.21
C GLN A 320 -182.43 -67.00 -16.81
N ALA A 321 -181.77 -66.49 -15.77
CA ALA A 321 -182.30 -66.47 -14.40
C ALA A 321 -183.39 -65.40 -14.23
N GLU A 322 -183.28 -64.27 -14.92
CA GLU A 322 -184.28 -63.20 -14.94
C GLU A 322 -185.57 -63.65 -15.65
N GLU A 323 -185.47 -64.30 -16.81
CA GLU A 323 -186.62 -64.87 -17.55
C GLU A 323 -187.38 -65.96 -16.75
N LEU A 324 -186.67 -66.76 -15.93
CA LEU A 324 -187.28 -67.74 -15.03
C LEU A 324 -187.98 -67.10 -13.82
N GLY A 325 -187.56 -65.90 -13.40
CA GLY A 325 -188.21 -65.13 -12.34
C GLY A 325 -189.57 -64.59 -12.77
N GLU A 326 -189.65 -64.06 -14.00
CA GLU A 326 -190.89 -63.55 -14.59
C GLU A 326 -191.93 -64.66 -14.83
N LEU A 327 -191.47 -65.86 -15.22
CA LEU A 327 -192.34 -67.03 -15.38
C LEU A 327 -192.89 -67.59 -14.06
N ARG A 328 -192.17 -67.44 -12.95
CA ARG A 328 -192.65 -67.89 -11.61
C ARG A 328 -193.72 -66.97 -11.03
N GLN A 329 -193.61 -65.66 -11.22
CA GLN A 329 -194.65 -64.71 -10.80
C GLN A 329 -195.97 -64.93 -11.55
N ALA A 330 -195.90 -65.26 -12.86
CA ALA A 330 -197.08 -65.59 -13.65
C ALA A 330 -197.80 -66.87 -13.17
N VAL A 331 -197.06 -67.85 -12.62
CA VAL A 331 -197.62 -69.11 -12.10
C VAL A 331 -198.25 -68.93 -10.71
N GLU A 332 -197.69 -68.08 -9.84
CA GLU A 332 -198.27 -67.79 -8.52
C GLU A 332 -199.62 -67.06 -8.61
N GLN A 333 -199.77 -66.13 -9.56
CA GLN A 333 -201.05 -65.43 -9.77
C GLN A 333 -202.16 -66.35 -10.30
N LEU A 334 -201.84 -67.29 -11.18
CA LEU A 334 -202.82 -68.27 -11.68
C LEU A 334 -203.24 -69.32 -10.63
N GLN A 335 -202.41 -69.57 -9.61
CA GLN A 335 -202.74 -70.48 -8.50
C GLN A 335 -203.60 -69.81 -7.41
N ALA A 336 -203.49 -68.49 -7.24
CA ALA A 336 -204.35 -67.73 -6.32
C ALA A 336 -205.83 -67.72 -6.80
N ASP A 337 -206.06 -67.60 -8.11
CA ASP A 337 -207.40 -67.59 -8.69
C ASP A 337 -208.14 -68.94 -8.59
N LEU A 338 -207.39 -70.05 -8.48
CA LEU A 338 -207.98 -71.41 -8.48
C LEU A 338 -208.44 -71.88 -7.08
N THR A 339 -207.94 -71.28 -6.00
CA THR A 339 -208.23 -71.74 -4.63
C THR A 339 -209.45 -71.09 -3.99
N LEU A 340 -209.93 -69.96 -4.51
CA LEU A 340 -211.17 -69.33 -4.03
C LEU A 340 -212.46 -69.91 -4.65
N ALA A 341 -212.37 -70.70 -5.72
CA ALA A 341 -213.53 -71.30 -6.39
C ALA A 341 -214.10 -72.57 -5.71
N ARG A 342 -213.45 -73.12 -4.66
CA ARG A 342 -213.88 -74.39 -4.04
C ARG A 342 -213.68 -74.44 -2.53
N LYS A 343 -214.61 -73.85 -1.76
CA LYS A 343 -215.13 -74.46 -0.52
C LYS A 343 -216.51 -73.88 -0.12
N PRO A 344 -217.38 -74.69 0.52
CA PRO A 344 -218.83 -74.48 0.62
C PRO A 344 -219.25 -73.63 1.85
N ARG A 345 -220.45 -73.05 1.82
CA ARG A 345 -221.12 -72.46 3.00
C ARG A 345 -222.04 -73.50 3.68
N PRO A 346 -222.33 -73.37 4.99
CA PRO A 346 -223.58 -72.68 5.33
C PRO A 346 -223.58 -71.80 6.61
N LYS A 347 -224.36 -70.71 6.48
CA LYS A 347 -225.05 -69.83 7.45
C LYS A 347 -224.24 -68.93 8.42
N GLU A 348 -224.52 -67.62 8.25
CA GLU A 348 -225.07 -66.66 9.25
C GLU A 348 -224.79 -66.97 10.74
N GLU A 349 -224.36 -66.03 11.59
CA GLU A 349 -224.95 -64.72 11.85
C GLU A 349 -223.98 -63.78 12.60
N LYS A 350 -224.16 -62.48 12.34
CA LYS A 350 -224.22 -61.33 13.27
C LYS A 350 -223.04 -61.00 14.21
N GLY A 351 -222.60 -59.75 14.04
CA GLY A 351 -222.23 -58.80 15.10
C GLY A 351 -220.77 -58.93 15.53
N SER A 352 -219.93 -57.88 15.48
CA SER A 352 -220.19 -56.44 15.51
C SER A 352 -219.14 -55.67 14.71
#